data_AF-A0A554PN98-F1
#
_entry.id   AF-A0A554PN98-F1
#
_cell.length_a   1.000
_cell.length_b   1.000
_cell.length_c   1.000
_cell.angle_alpha   90.00
_cell.angle_beta   90.00
_cell.angle_gamma   90.00
#
_symmetry.space_group_name_H-M   'P 1'
#
loop_
_entity.id
_entity.type
_entity.pdbx_description
1 polymer ?
#
loop_
_entity_poly.entity_id
_entity_poly.type
_entity_poly.pdbx_seq_one_letter_code
_entity_poly.pdbx_strand_id
1 'polypeptide(L)'
;MSELILHHYPTSPFAEKARLLLGFKGLSWRSVKISPVMPKPDLTALTGGYRKTPVLQVGADIYCDTALIARRLEQEKASPALFPEGREMVSATFAAWADSVVFQHTVSLVFQPESAAVRFGHLPPEAVKAFMADRAGLFSGGSSARVPLELAKHQWPTLMARLEQQLQREEGDFLFGDPSIADFAMAHPLWFLKGTPVTAPLVDAYPAVAAWLARVLGFGHGASSAMTSEEALEAARRATPAALPDEVFIDPNGFHAGQRVRIAATDYGVDPVEGELLFAGREELILRREDPRGGLVHVHFPRFGFRIEAL
;
A
#
# COMPACT_ATOMS: atom_id res chain seq x y z
N MET A 1 -1.98 9.59 -22.61
CA MET A 1 -2.23 9.05 -21.25
C MET A 1 -1.24 9.71 -20.31
N SER A 2 -1.70 10.16 -19.15
CA SER A 2 -0.83 10.76 -18.13
C SER A 2 0.13 9.71 -17.58
N GLU A 3 1.34 10.11 -17.20
CA GLU A 3 2.34 9.21 -16.62
C GLU A 3 1.85 8.65 -15.26
N LEU A 4 2.22 7.39 -14.98
CA LEU A 4 2.08 6.81 -13.64
C LEU A 4 3.22 7.33 -12.76
N ILE A 5 2.90 8.02 -11.68
CA ILE A 5 3.88 8.61 -10.76
C ILE A 5 3.72 7.96 -9.39
N LEU A 6 4.73 7.21 -8.93
CA LEU A 6 4.68 6.54 -7.63
C LEU A 6 5.50 7.32 -6.59
N HIS A 7 4.82 7.83 -5.57
CA HIS A 7 5.41 8.48 -4.41
C HIS A 7 5.77 7.43 -3.36
N HIS A 8 7.05 7.19 -3.14
CA HIS A 8 7.50 6.08 -2.31
C HIS A 8 8.88 6.24 -1.70
N TYR A 9 9.24 5.35 -0.78
CA TYR A 9 10.63 5.19 -0.34
C TYR A 9 11.06 3.72 -0.45
N PRO A 10 12.35 3.43 -0.72
CA PRO A 10 12.80 2.09 -1.10
C PRO A 10 12.51 1.02 -0.03
N THR A 11 12.69 1.34 1.24
CA THR A 11 12.58 0.38 2.35
C THR A 11 11.15 0.12 2.83
N SER A 12 10.12 0.71 2.21
CA SER A 12 8.72 0.45 2.56
C SER A 12 8.23 -0.87 1.95
N PRO A 13 7.69 -1.82 2.76
CA PRO A 13 7.12 -3.06 2.25
C PRO A 13 5.89 -2.83 1.36
N PHE A 14 4.96 -1.96 1.78
CA PHE A 14 3.82 -1.59 0.94
C PHE A 14 4.26 -0.92 -0.38
N ALA A 15 5.39 -0.21 -0.37
CA ALA A 15 5.92 0.33 -1.61
C ALA A 15 6.60 -0.74 -2.47
N GLU A 16 7.20 -1.77 -1.87
CA GLU A 16 7.69 -2.94 -2.61
C GLU A 16 6.52 -3.65 -3.29
N LYS A 17 5.40 -3.87 -2.57
CA LYS A 17 4.16 -4.38 -3.15
C LYS A 17 3.76 -3.59 -4.40
N ALA A 18 3.64 -2.26 -4.30
CA ALA A 18 3.24 -1.44 -5.45
C ALA A 18 4.24 -1.48 -6.62
N ARG A 19 5.54 -1.56 -6.34
CA ARG A 19 6.57 -1.73 -7.39
C ARG A 19 6.45 -3.08 -8.08
N LEU A 20 6.20 -4.16 -7.33
CA LEU A 20 5.95 -5.49 -7.89
C LEU A 20 4.67 -5.51 -8.75
N LEU A 21 3.61 -4.81 -8.34
CA LEU A 21 2.41 -4.65 -9.17
C LEU A 21 2.72 -3.98 -10.51
N LEU A 22 3.53 -2.91 -10.50
CA LEU A 22 3.98 -2.23 -11.72
C LEU A 22 4.84 -3.15 -12.61
N GLY A 23 5.71 -3.96 -12.00
CA GLY A 23 6.53 -4.93 -12.72
C GLY A 23 5.72 -6.07 -13.34
N PHE A 24 4.78 -6.64 -12.58
CA PHE A 24 3.85 -7.65 -13.06
C PHE A 24 3.02 -7.14 -14.25
N LYS A 25 2.56 -5.89 -14.19
CA LYS A 25 1.88 -5.24 -15.30
C LYS A 25 2.83 -4.82 -16.42
N GLY A 26 4.14 -4.86 -16.24
CA GLY A 26 5.13 -4.37 -17.21
C GLY A 26 4.91 -2.90 -17.58
N LEU A 27 4.58 -2.07 -16.59
CA LEU A 27 4.28 -0.65 -16.77
C LEU A 27 5.52 0.22 -16.61
N SER A 28 5.56 1.31 -17.37
CA SER A 28 6.52 2.39 -17.19
C SER A 28 5.99 3.42 -16.20
N TRP A 29 6.84 3.91 -15.30
CA TRP A 29 6.43 4.83 -14.24
C TRP A 29 7.54 5.79 -13.79
N ARG A 30 7.15 6.85 -13.09
CA ARG A 30 8.04 7.88 -12.54
C ARG A 30 8.20 7.68 -11.04
N SER A 31 9.44 7.57 -10.58
CA SER A 31 9.79 7.33 -9.18
C SER A 31 10.05 8.62 -8.44
N VAL A 32 9.11 9.04 -7.58
CA VAL A 32 9.28 10.16 -6.66
C VAL A 32 9.67 9.63 -5.28
N LYS A 33 10.88 9.99 -4.82
CA LYS A 33 11.37 9.60 -3.49
C LYS A 33 10.80 10.55 -2.44
N ILE A 34 10.19 9.99 -1.40
CA ILE A 34 9.63 10.74 -0.27
C ILE A 34 10.30 10.38 1.05
N SER A 35 10.19 11.25 2.05
CA SER A 35 10.68 10.97 3.40
C SER A 35 9.94 9.78 4.03
N PRO A 36 10.65 8.86 4.74
CA PRO A 36 10.02 7.77 5.48
C PRO A 36 9.30 8.22 6.77
N VAL A 37 9.59 9.44 7.24
CA VAL A 37 9.06 10.06 8.48
C VAL A 37 8.45 11.44 8.17
N MET A 38 7.60 11.95 9.07
CA MET A 38 7.09 13.33 8.96
C MET A 38 8.16 14.38 9.29
N PRO A 39 8.04 15.62 8.77
CA PRO A 39 7.00 16.12 7.85
C PRO A 39 7.22 15.69 6.38
N LYS A 40 6.13 15.66 5.59
CA LYS A 40 6.13 15.32 4.15
C LYS A 40 5.40 16.38 3.32
N PRO A 41 5.86 17.64 3.32
CA PRO A 41 5.08 18.78 2.83
C PRO A 41 4.64 18.65 1.37
N ASP A 42 5.47 18.03 0.52
CA ASP A 42 5.16 17.88 -0.91
C ASP A 42 4.14 16.78 -1.16
N LEU A 43 4.22 15.68 -0.41
CA LEU A 43 3.22 14.63 -0.47
C LEU A 43 1.88 15.13 0.05
N THR A 44 1.86 15.81 1.20
CA THR A 44 0.60 16.28 1.81
C THR A 44 -0.05 17.41 1.03
N ALA A 45 0.70 18.16 0.22
CA ALA A 45 0.14 19.10 -0.74
C ALA A 45 -0.73 18.40 -1.81
N LEU A 46 -0.41 17.15 -2.17
CA LEU A 46 -1.24 16.32 -3.05
C LEU A 46 -2.34 15.60 -2.26
N THR A 47 -1.96 14.89 -1.20
CA THR A 47 -2.88 13.96 -0.50
C THR A 47 -3.84 14.62 0.47
N GLY A 48 -3.58 15.87 0.86
CA GLY A 48 -4.41 16.59 1.83
C GLY A 48 -4.29 16.12 3.28
N GLY A 49 -3.24 15.37 3.61
CA GLY A 49 -2.95 14.94 4.99
C GLY A 49 -2.61 13.46 5.12
N TYR A 50 -3.10 12.62 4.20
CA TYR A 50 -2.78 11.20 4.19
C TYR A 50 -1.26 10.99 4.06
N ARG A 51 -0.65 10.42 5.11
CA ARG A 51 0.81 10.31 5.25
C ARG A 51 1.37 8.90 5.04
N LYS A 52 0.50 7.89 4.86
CA LYS A 52 0.94 6.52 4.53
C LYS A 52 1.48 6.49 3.10
N THR A 53 2.23 5.43 2.80
CA THR A 53 2.98 5.30 1.55
C THR A 53 2.97 3.85 1.11
N PRO A 54 2.92 3.56 -0.20
CA PRO A 54 3.05 4.49 -1.32
C PRO A 54 1.74 5.21 -1.65
N VAL A 55 1.84 6.20 -2.55
CA VAL A 55 0.70 6.88 -3.20
C VAL A 55 0.95 6.89 -4.70
N LEU A 56 -0.05 6.54 -5.50
CA LEU A 56 0.01 6.66 -6.96
C LEU A 56 -0.63 7.97 -7.39
N GLN A 57 0.03 8.71 -8.26
CA GLN A 57 -0.49 9.90 -8.91
C GLN A 57 -0.60 9.64 -10.41
N VAL A 58 -1.71 10.08 -10.99
CA VAL A 58 -1.94 10.11 -12.45
C VAL A 58 -2.49 11.48 -12.80
N GLY A 59 -1.62 12.39 -13.28
CA GLY A 59 -2.01 13.79 -13.45
C GLY A 59 -2.44 14.42 -12.11
N ALA A 60 -3.71 14.82 -12.00
CA ALA A 60 -4.31 15.43 -10.80
C ALA A 60 -5.15 14.44 -9.96
N ASP A 61 -5.11 13.14 -10.29
CA ASP A 61 -5.75 12.08 -9.54
C ASP A 61 -4.74 11.37 -8.63
N ILE A 62 -5.03 11.35 -7.33
CA ILE A 62 -4.13 10.87 -6.26
C ILE A 62 -4.78 9.65 -5.60
N TYR A 63 -4.26 8.46 -5.88
CA TYR A 63 -4.76 7.19 -5.37
C TYR A 63 -4.00 6.77 -4.12
N CYS A 64 -4.70 6.80 -2.99
CA CYS A 64 -4.20 6.36 -1.71
C CYS A 64 -4.51 4.87 -1.49
N ASP A 65 -3.63 4.20 -0.75
CA ASP A 65 -3.70 2.76 -0.43
C ASP A 65 -3.37 1.79 -1.57
N THR A 66 -2.57 0.76 -1.25
CA THR A 66 -2.11 -0.22 -2.26
C THR A 66 -3.24 -1.08 -2.83
N ALA A 67 -4.33 -1.29 -2.09
CA ALA A 67 -5.50 -2.01 -2.60
C ALA A 67 -6.17 -1.25 -3.74
N LEU A 68 -6.32 0.08 -3.60
CA LEU A 68 -6.87 0.92 -4.65
C LEU A 68 -5.88 1.12 -5.80
N ILE A 69 -4.59 1.29 -5.50
CA ILE A 69 -3.54 1.33 -6.52
C ILE A 69 -3.61 0.08 -7.41
N ALA A 70 -3.78 -1.12 -6.84
CA ALA A 70 -3.93 -2.35 -7.62
C ALA A 70 -5.11 -2.29 -8.60
N ARG A 71 -6.28 -1.81 -8.15
CA ARG A 71 -7.45 -1.62 -9.04
C ARG A 71 -7.21 -0.58 -10.12
N ARG A 72 -6.56 0.53 -9.79
CA ARG A 72 -6.22 1.56 -10.79
C ARG A 72 -5.22 1.04 -11.84
N LEU A 73 -4.25 0.22 -11.44
CA LEU A 73 -3.32 -0.44 -12.36
C LEU A 73 -4.02 -1.51 -13.22
N GLU A 74 -5.02 -2.21 -12.69
CA GLU A 74 -5.89 -3.11 -13.46
C GLU A 74 -6.63 -2.37 -14.57
N GLN A 75 -7.17 -1.18 -14.27
CA GLN A 75 -7.83 -0.32 -15.24
C GLN A 75 -6.86 0.23 -16.29
N GLU A 76 -5.63 0.56 -15.89
CA GLU A 76 -4.59 1.03 -16.82
C GLU A 76 -4.20 -0.08 -17.81
N LYS A 77 -4.11 -1.32 -17.32
CA LYS A 77 -3.74 -2.47 -18.12
C LYS A 77 -4.38 -3.74 -17.54
N ALA A 78 -5.43 -4.22 -18.22
CA ALA A 78 -6.20 -5.37 -17.74
C ALA A 78 -5.37 -6.67 -17.64
N SER A 79 -4.55 -6.98 -18.64
CA SER A 79 -3.77 -8.22 -18.67
C SER A 79 -2.26 -7.98 -18.45
N PRO A 80 -1.56 -8.80 -17.63
CA PRO A 80 -2.08 -9.95 -16.87
C PRO A 80 -2.93 -9.51 -15.67
N ALA A 81 -4.00 -10.24 -15.35
CA ALA A 81 -5.00 -9.82 -14.37
C ALA A 81 -4.49 -9.91 -12.92
N LEU A 82 -4.75 -8.90 -12.09
CA LEU A 82 -4.50 -8.97 -10.63
C LEU A 82 -5.65 -9.64 -9.90
N PHE A 83 -6.83 -9.64 -10.50
CA PHE A 83 -8.05 -10.25 -9.96
C PHE A 83 -8.54 -11.29 -10.97
N PRO A 84 -8.02 -12.53 -10.91
CA PRO A 84 -8.41 -13.58 -11.86
C PRO A 84 -9.91 -13.87 -11.82
N GLU A 85 -10.50 -14.11 -12.99
CA GLU A 85 -11.93 -14.39 -13.14
C GLU A 85 -12.33 -15.63 -12.31
N GLY A 86 -13.42 -15.50 -11.54
CA GLY A 86 -13.90 -16.55 -10.63
C GLY A 86 -13.11 -16.68 -9.32
N ARG A 87 -12.07 -15.85 -9.10
CA ARG A 87 -11.25 -15.80 -7.87
C ARG A 87 -11.20 -14.40 -7.25
N GLU A 88 -11.97 -13.44 -7.75
CA GLU A 88 -11.90 -12.02 -7.38
C GLU A 88 -12.09 -11.81 -5.87
N MET A 89 -13.14 -12.43 -5.31
CA MET A 89 -13.43 -12.32 -3.88
C MET A 89 -12.35 -12.97 -3.02
N VAL A 90 -11.88 -14.16 -3.41
CA VAL A 90 -10.93 -14.94 -2.61
C VAL A 90 -9.56 -14.27 -2.62
N SER A 91 -9.07 -13.84 -3.79
CA SER A 91 -7.77 -13.17 -3.91
C SER A 91 -7.77 -11.81 -3.20
N ALA A 92 -8.84 -11.02 -3.34
CA ALA A 92 -8.97 -9.74 -2.65
C ALA A 92 -9.08 -9.89 -1.11
N THR A 93 -9.87 -10.86 -0.63
CA THR A 93 -10.03 -11.12 0.81
C THR A 93 -8.72 -11.61 1.42
N PHE A 94 -8.02 -12.51 0.74
CA PHE A 94 -6.72 -12.97 1.17
C PHE A 94 -5.71 -11.83 1.21
N ALA A 95 -5.68 -10.96 0.19
CA ALA A 95 -4.81 -9.80 0.15
C ALA A 95 -5.06 -8.87 1.35
N ALA A 96 -6.33 -8.57 1.66
CA ALA A 96 -6.69 -7.75 2.81
C ALA A 96 -6.24 -8.38 4.15
N TRP A 97 -6.38 -9.70 4.31
CA TRP A 97 -5.87 -10.43 5.47
C TRP A 97 -4.34 -10.39 5.57
N ALA A 98 -3.63 -10.55 4.45
CA ALA A 98 -2.17 -10.50 4.42
C ALA A 98 -1.64 -9.09 4.75
N ASP A 99 -2.22 -8.06 4.13
CA ASP A 99 -1.86 -6.65 4.34
C ASP A 99 -2.16 -6.16 5.77
N SER A 100 -3.08 -6.82 6.48
CA SER A 100 -3.41 -6.49 7.86
C SER A 100 -2.74 -7.45 8.85
N VAL A 101 -3.25 -8.68 8.96
CA VAL A 101 -2.85 -9.64 9.99
C VAL A 101 -1.40 -10.07 9.82
N VAL A 102 -1.01 -10.57 8.65
CA VAL A 102 0.35 -11.09 8.42
C VAL A 102 1.36 -9.95 8.52
N PHE A 103 1.05 -8.80 7.93
CA PHE A 103 1.92 -7.64 7.99
C PHE A 103 2.17 -7.16 9.43
N GLN A 104 1.16 -7.12 10.31
CA GLN A 104 1.36 -6.73 11.71
C GLN A 104 2.26 -7.72 12.47
N HIS A 105 2.16 -9.03 12.20
CA HIS A 105 3.08 -10.01 12.77
C HIS A 105 4.51 -9.77 12.30
N THR A 106 4.67 -9.58 10.99
CA THR A 106 5.95 -9.28 10.36
C THR A 106 6.59 -8.03 10.95
N VAL A 107 5.83 -6.94 11.13
CA VAL A 107 6.34 -5.69 11.74
C VAL A 107 6.93 -5.97 13.13
N SER A 108 6.24 -6.73 13.97
CA SER A 108 6.72 -7.08 15.30
C SER A 108 7.99 -7.93 15.27
N LEU A 109 8.07 -8.90 14.35
CA LEU A 109 9.24 -9.76 14.18
C LEU A 109 10.45 -8.99 13.63
N VAL A 110 10.25 -8.10 12.65
CA VAL A 110 11.32 -7.29 12.04
C VAL A 110 11.89 -6.27 13.01
N PHE A 111 11.05 -5.64 13.83
CA PHE A 111 11.48 -4.63 14.80
C PHE A 111 11.79 -5.16 16.19
N GLN A 112 11.95 -6.48 16.35
CA GLN A 112 12.52 -7.03 17.58
C GLN A 112 13.96 -6.51 17.80
N PRO A 113 14.45 -6.44 19.05
CA PRO A 113 15.71 -5.75 19.38
C PRO A 113 16.92 -6.15 18.52
N GLU A 114 17.13 -7.45 18.32
CA GLU A 114 18.26 -7.98 17.55
C GLU A 114 18.20 -7.58 16.06
N SER A 115 17.04 -7.78 15.42
CA SER A 115 16.85 -7.40 14.02
C SER A 115 16.87 -5.87 13.82
N ALA A 116 16.31 -5.11 14.77
CA ALA A 116 16.36 -3.66 14.75
C ALA A 116 17.80 -3.13 14.85
N ALA A 117 18.63 -3.73 15.70
CA ALA A 117 20.05 -3.37 15.83
C ALA A 117 20.80 -3.55 14.50
N VAL A 118 20.56 -4.66 13.79
CA VAL A 118 21.15 -4.90 12.47
C VAL A 118 20.61 -3.92 11.43
N ARG A 119 19.28 -3.78 11.36
CA ARG A 119 18.60 -2.94 10.36
C ARG A 119 19.00 -1.47 10.46
N PHE A 120 19.19 -0.97 11.68
CA PHE A 120 19.48 0.43 11.93
C PHE A 120 20.94 0.71 12.28
N GLY A 121 21.81 -0.30 12.30
CA GLY A 121 23.21 -0.14 12.71
C GLY A 121 24.03 0.83 11.84
N HIS A 122 23.56 1.16 10.64
CA HIS A 122 24.17 2.13 9.74
C HIS A 122 23.60 3.55 9.89
N LEU A 123 22.57 3.75 10.71
CA LEU A 123 21.92 5.05 10.91
C LEU A 123 22.40 5.72 12.21
N PRO A 124 22.50 7.06 12.23
CA PRO A 124 22.74 7.80 13.47
C PRO A 124 21.64 7.53 14.51
N PRO A 125 21.95 7.48 15.82
CA PRO A 125 20.98 7.22 16.87
C PRO A 125 19.74 8.14 16.83
N GLU A 126 19.92 9.42 16.50
CA GLU A 126 18.82 10.37 16.39
C GLU A 126 17.87 10.06 15.24
N ALA A 127 18.40 9.54 14.11
CA ALA A 127 17.56 9.12 12.99
C ALA A 127 16.73 7.88 13.36
N VAL A 128 17.31 6.94 14.12
CA VAL A 128 16.58 5.76 14.64
C VAL A 128 15.49 6.19 15.61
N LYS A 129 15.81 7.09 16.54
CA LYS A 129 14.85 7.64 17.50
C LYS A 129 13.70 8.37 16.80
N ALA A 130 13.99 9.21 15.81
CA ALA A 130 12.99 9.91 15.01
C ALA A 130 12.07 8.92 14.26
N PHE A 131 12.65 7.88 13.65
CA PHE A 131 11.88 6.82 12.98
C PHE A 131 10.96 6.07 13.94
N MET A 132 11.46 5.66 15.11
CA MET A 132 10.65 4.96 16.11
C MET A 132 9.53 5.84 16.66
N ALA A 133 9.81 7.12 16.91
CA ALA A 133 8.81 8.09 17.37
C ALA A 133 7.72 8.32 16.31
N ASP A 134 8.09 8.50 15.03
CA ASP A 134 7.15 8.64 13.93
C ASP A 134 6.27 7.40 13.78
N ARG A 135 6.86 6.20 13.86
CA ARG A 135 6.11 4.93 13.84
C ARG A 135 5.22 4.74 15.07
N ALA A 136 5.57 5.31 16.23
CA ALA A 136 4.68 5.32 17.39
C ALA A 136 3.49 6.27 17.18
N GLY A 137 3.77 7.49 16.70
CA GLY A 137 2.74 8.48 16.37
C GLY A 137 1.77 7.99 15.29
N LEU A 138 2.25 7.23 14.31
CA LEU A 138 1.42 6.68 13.24
C LEU A 138 0.28 5.80 13.76
N PHE A 139 0.46 5.08 14.88
CA PHE A 139 -0.58 4.22 15.46
C PHE A 139 -1.52 4.97 16.42
N SER A 140 -1.24 6.25 16.73
CA SER A 140 -2.07 7.04 17.61
C SER A 140 -3.45 7.28 16.99
N GLY A 141 -4.52 7.05 17.75
CA GLY A 141 -5.91 7.27 17.32
C GLY A 141 -6.51 6.20 16.40
N GLY A 142 -5.71 5.19 16.00
CA GLY A 142 -6.17 4.06 15.19
C GLY A 142 -6.76 2.91 16.02
N SER A 143 -7.54 2.05 15.36
CA SER A 143 -8.13 0.85 15.96
C SER A 143 -7.17 -0.36 16.02
N SER A 144 -6.12 -0.36 15.20
CA SER A 144 -5.15 -1.46 15.19
C SER A 144 -4.11 -1.30 16.29
N ALA A 145 -4.08 -2.27 17.19
CA ALA A 145 -3.00 -2.41 18.16
C ALA A 145 -1.81 -3.13 17.53
N ARG A 146 -0.59 -2.81 17.99
CA ARG A 146 0.61 -3.56 17.63
C ARG A 146 0.51 -4.99 18.19
N VAL A 147 0.84 -5.99 17.37
CA VAL A 147 0.94 -7.38 17.82
C VAL A 147 2.14 -7.50 18.78
N PRO A 148 1.99 -8.01 20.01
CA PRO A 148 3.13 -8.23 20.90
C PRO A 148 4.14 -9.21 20.30
N LEU A 149 5.44 -8.98 20.53
CA LEU A 149 6.50 -9.83 19.95
C LEU A 149 6.33 -11.32 20.28
N GLU A 150 6.02 -11.65 21.53
CA GLU A 150 5.80 -13.03 21.96
C GLU A 150 4.62 -13.69 21.26
N LEU A 151 3.55 -12.92 21.01
CA LEU A 151 2.39 -13.41 20.25
C LEU A 151 2.77 -13.64 18.78
N ALA A 152 3.51 -12.70 18.17
CA ALA A 152 3.97 -12.84 16.79
C ALA A 152 4.86 -14.09 16.64
N LYS A 153 5.81 -14.30 17.55
CA LYS A 153 6.67 -15.50 17.57
C LYS A 153 5.87 -16.79 17.74
N HIS A 154 4.86 -16.78 18.61
CA HIS A 154 3.99 -17.94 18.85
C HIS A 154 3.14 -18.29 17.62
N GLN A 155 2.58 -17.29 16.94
CA GLN A 155 1.62 -17.50 15.84
C GLN A 155 2.30 -17.69 14.47
N TRP A 156 3.50 -17.13 14.27
CA TRP A 156 4.21 -17.17 12.98
C TRP A 156 4.37 -18.57 12.37
N PRO A 157 4.74 -19.62 13.14
CA PRO A 157 4.86 -20.98 12.59
C PRO A 157 3.55 -21.50 11.97
N THR A 158 2.39 -21.11 12.51
CA THR A 158 1.09 -21.53 11.96
C THR A 158 0.84 -20.89 10.60
N LEU A 159 1.16 -19.60 10.45
CA LEU A 159 1.02 -18.88 9.18
C LEU A 159 1.89 -19.52 8.09
N MET A 160 3.16 -19.72 8.42
CA MET A 160 4.14 -20.25 7.46
C MET A 160 3.92 -21.72 7.13
N ALA A 161 3.58 -22.57 8.11
CA ALA A 161 3.31 -23.98 7.85
C ALA A 161 2.08 -24.18 6.96
N ARG A 162 1.04 -23.35 7.10
CA ARG A 162 -0.14 -23.39 6.22
C ARG A 162 0.19 -22.92 4.80
N LEU A 163 0.96 -21.84 4.68
CA LEU A 163 1.42 -21.33 3.39
C LEU A 163 2.30 -22.35 2.65
N GLU A 164 3.27 -22.94 3.35
CA GLU A 164 4.12 -24.02 2.84
C GLU A 164 3.28 -25.22 2.38
N GLN A 165 2.35 -25.68 3.22
CA GLN A 165 1.48 -26.81 2.90
C GLN A 165 0.63 -26.55 1.64
N GLN A 166 0.10 -25.34 1.49
CA GLN A 166 -0.67 -24.97 0.30
C GLN A 166 0.24 -24.96 -0.94
N LEU A 167 1.38 -24.28 -0.90
CA LEU A 167 2.30 -24.18 -2.03
C LEU A 167 2.89 -25.54 -2.46
N GLN A 168 2.99 -26.51 -1.55
CA GLN A 168 3.39 -27.89 -1.88
C GLN A 168 2.30 -28.69 -2.61
N ARG A 169 1.04 -28.25 -2.54
CA ARG A 169 -0.14 -28.97 -3.06
C ARG A 169 -0.85 -28.23 -4.19
N GLU A 170 -0.56 -26.95 -4.36
CA GLU A 170 -1.11 -26.12 -5.40
C GLU A 170 -0.71 -26.67 -6.77
N GLU A 171 -1.67 -26.78 -7.69
CA GLU A 171 -1.40 -27.26 -9.04
C GLU A 171 -0.69 -26.20 -9.90
N GLY A 172 -0.83 -24.92 -9.55
CA GLY A 172 -0.17 -23.79 -10.22
C GLY A 172 1.02 -23.22 -9.45
N ASP A 173 1.65 -22.21 -10.04
CA ASP A 173 2.88 -21.61 -9.53
C ASP A 173 2.67 -20.55 -8.43
N PHE A 174 1.41 -20.13 -8.21
CA PHE A 174 0.99 -19.02 -7.36
C PHE A 174 -0.19 -19.40 -6.46
N LEU A 175 -0.53 -18.55 -5.48
CA LEU A 175 -1.46 -18.90 -4.40
C LEU A 175 -2.86 -19.36 -4.83
N PHE A 176 -3.30 -18.98 -6.02
CA PHE A 176 -4.61 -19.38 -6.55
C PHE A 176 -4.51 -19.86 -8.00
N GLY A 177 -3.45 -20.62 -8.30
CA GLY A 177 -3.10 -21.10 -9.63
C GLY A 177 -2.29 -20.08 -10.41
N ASP A 178 -2.95 -19.01 -10.86
CA ASP A 178 -2.34 -17.87 -11.56
C ASP A 178 -1.91 -16.76 -10.58
N PRO A 179 -0.95 -15.90 -10.95
CA PRO A 179 -0.55 -14.76 -10.12
C PRO A 179 -1.74 -13.83 -9.88
N SER A 180 -1.90 -13.38 -8.63
CA SER A 180 -3.00 -12.51 -8.24
C SER A 180 -2.56 -11.45 -7.22
N ILE A 181 -3.45 -10.52 -6.86
CA ILE A 181 -3.22 -9.53 -5.81
C ILE A 181 -2.81 -10.18 -4.48
N ALA A 182 -3.27 -11.40 -4.21
CA ALA A 182 -2.94 -12.16 -3.02
C ALA A 182 -1.44 -12.45 -2.93
N ASP A 183 -0.80 -12.75 -4.05
CA ASP A 183 0.62 -13.08 -4.08
C ASP A 183 1.46 -11.88 -3.68
N PHE A 184 1.15 -10.70 -4.22
CA PHE A 184 1.86 -9.46 -3.90
C PHE A 184 1.62 -9.02 -2.45
N ALA A 185 0.40 -9.19 -1.95
CA ALA A 185 0.04 -8.89 -0.57
C ALA A 185 0.75 -9.82 0.44
N MET A 186 0.96 -11.08 0.10
CA MET A 186 1.73 -12.02 0.93
C MET A 186 3.25 -11.90 0.72
N ALA A 187 3.72 -11.46 -0.45
CA ALA A 187 5.15 -11.37 -0.73
C ALA A 187 5.83 -10.23 0.03
N HIS A 188 5.18 -9.05 0.16
CA HIS A 188 5.84 -7.89 0.77
C HIS A 188 6.16 -8.04 2.27
N PRO A 189 5.36 -8.71 3.12
CA PRO A 189 5.74 -9.01 4.49
C PRO A 189 6.94 -9.97 4.54
N LEU A 190 6.96 -11.00 3.68
CA LEU A 190 8.08 -11.95 3.65
C LEU A 190 9.37 -11.30 3.12
N TRP A 191 9.27 -10.46 2.09
CA TRP A 191 10.36 -9.62 1.62
C TRP A 191 10.91 -8.75 2.75
N PHE A 192 10.06 -8.21 3.60
CA PHE A 192 10.49 -7.38 4.73
C PHE A 192 11.27 -8.19 5.78
N LEU A 193 10.85 -9.43 6.07
CA LEU A 193 11.58 -10.37 6.93
C LEU A 193 12.92 -10.78 6.34
N LYS A 194 13.00 -10.94 5.01
CA LYS A 194 14.25 -11.25 4.29
C LYS A 194 15.27 -10.11 4.34
N GLY A 195 14.87 -8.91 4.79
CA GLY A 195 15.74 -7.73 4.84
C GLY A 195 16.85 -7.76 5.91
N THR A 196 16.88 -8.75 6.82
CA THR A 196 17.99 -8.95 7.77
C THR A 196 18.31 -10.44 7.91
N PRO A 197 19.57 -10.82 8.22
CA PRO A 197 19.92 -12.22 8.49
C PRO A 197 19.24 -12.78 9.75
N VAL A 198 18.77 -11.92 10.67
CA VAL A 198 18.09 -12.33 11.90
C VAL A 198 16.69 -12.87 11.61
N THR A 199 15.95 -12.21 10.71
CA THR A 199 14.57 -12.59 10.39
C THR A 199 14.44 -13.42 9.10
N ALA A 200 15.45 -13.45 8.22
CA ALA A 200 15.42 -14.27 7.01
C ALA A 200 15.10 -15.77 7.26
N PRO A 201 15.61 -16.43 8.32
CA PRO A 201 15.28 -17.82 8.64
C PRO A 201 13.78 -18.08 8.87
N LEU A 202 13.01 -17.05 9.25
CA LEU A 202 11.55 -17.15 9.43
C LEU A 202 10.82 -17.42 8.10
N VAL A 203 11.49 -17.20 6.96
CA VAL A 203 11.03 -17.53 5.61
C VAL A 203 11.82 -18.72 5.07
N ASP A 204 13.15 -18.74 5.23
CA ASP A 204 14.03 -19.74 4.60
C ASP A 204 13.85 -21.17 5.14
N ALA A 205 13.27 -21.33 6.33
CA ALA A 205 12.90 -22.63 6.87
C ALA A 205 11.75 -23.33 6.10
N TYR A 206 11.11 -22.65 5.16
CA TYR A 206 9.96 -23.10 4.38
C TYR A 206 10.31 -23.09 2.87
N PRO A 207 10.82 -24.20 2.32
CA PRO A 207 11.39 -24.22 0.97
C PRO A 207 10.41 -23.87 -0.14
N ALA A 208 9.16 -24.35 -0.08
CA ALA A 208 8.16 -24.00 -1.10
C ALA A 208 7.80 -22.52 -1.04
N VAL A 209 7.70 -21.95 0.18
CA VAL A 209 7.52 -20.50 0.37
C VAL A 209 8.70 -19.71 -0.19
N ALA A 210 9.94 -20.09 0.10
CA ALA A 210 11.12 -19.38 -0.39
C ALA A 210 11.19 -19.40 -1.92
N ALA A 211 10.89 -20.54 -2.56
CA ALA A 211 10.83 -20.66 -4.01
C ALA A 211 9.70 -19.82 -4.62
N TRP A 212 8.51 -19.86 -4.03
CA TRP A 212 7.37 -19.04 -4.45
C TRP A 212 7.67 -17.54 -4.33
N LEU A 213 8.25 -17.11 -3.21
CA LEU A 213 8.63 -15.72 -3.01
C LEU A 213 9.62 -15.26 -4.10
N ALA A 214 10.61 -16.09 -4.44
CA ALA A 214 11.54 -15.78 -5.53
C ALA A 214 10.83 -15.61 -6.89
N ARG A 215 9.81 -16.43 -7.19
CA ARG A 215 8.99 -16.26 -8.40
C ARG A 215 8.24 -14.92 -8.40
N VAL A 216 7.58 -14.57 -7.30
CA VAL A 216 6.85 -13.29 -7.18
C VAL A 216 7.78 -12.09 -7.28
N LEU A 217 8.95 -12.12 -6.61
CA LEU A 217 9.95 -11.05 -6.71
C LEU A 217 10.57 -10.98 -8.12
N GLY A 218 10.57 -12.08 -8.86
CA GLY A 218 11.04 -12.18 -10.25
C GLY A 218 10.24 -11.35 -11.25
N PHE A 219 9.02 -10.90 -10.92
CA PHE A 219 8.28 -9.95 -11.76
C PHE A 219 8.99 -8.59 -11.88
N GLY A 220 9.92 -8.29 -10.97
CA GLY A 220 10.67 -7.04 -10.98
C GLY A 220 9.76 -5.82 -10.75
N HIS A 221 10.26 -4.64 -11.14
CA HIS A 221 9.61 -3.36 -10.81
C HIS A 221 9.16 -2.55 -12.03
N GLY A 222 9.12 -3.17 -13.21
CA GLY A 222 8.79 -2.48 -14.47
C GLY A 222 9.91 -1.52 -14.90
N ALA A 223 9.56 -0.52 -15.70
CA ALA A 223 10.53 0.48 -16.19
C ALA A 223 10.34 1.81 -15.45
N SER A 224 11.29 2.19 -14.59
CA SER A 224 11.20 3.43 -13.82
C SER A 224 12.21 4.48 -14.28
N SER A 225 11.81 5.75 -14.23
CA SER A 225 12.72 6.90 -14.32
C SER A 225 12.49 7.87 -13.17
N ALA A 226 13.52 8.57 -12.73
CA ALA A 226 13.42 9.49 -11.60
C ALA A 226 12.51 10.69 -11.94
N MET A 227 11.87 11.24 -10.90
CA MET A 227 11.11 12.49 -10.93
C MET A 227 11.23 13.15 -9.55
N THR A 228 11.39 14.47 -9.51
CA THR A 228 11.40 15.20 -8.23
C THR A 228 9.99 15.41 -7.69
N SER A 229 9.86 15.72 -6.40
CA SER A 229 8.55 16.02 -5.82
C SER A 229 7.94 17.30 -6.39
N GLU A 230 8.76 18.28 -6.76
CA GLU A 230 8.33 19.52 -7.42
C GLU A 230 7.81 19.27 -8.83
N GLU A 231 8.47 18.41 -9.62
CA GLU A 231 7.98 18.00 -10.94
C GLU A 231 6.61 17.30 -10.84
N ALA A 232 6.43 16.47 -9.82
CA ALA A 232 5.15 15.79 -9.57
C ALA A 232 4.03 16.76 -9.16
N LEU A 233 4.34 17.78 -8.33
CA LEU A 233 3.39 18.86 -8.00
C LEU A 233 3.00 19.65 -9.24
N GLU A 234 3.95 19.99 -10.10
CA GLU A 234 3.67 20.71 -11.35
C GLU A 234 2.85 19.86 -12.32
N ALA A 235 3.09 18.54 -12.38
CA ALA A 235 2.28 17.61 -13.15
C ALA A 235 0.82 17.58 -12.68
N ALA A 236 0.57 17.66 -11.37
CA ALA A 236 -0.80 17.79 -10.83
C ALA A 236 -1.43 19.12 -11.23
N ARG A 237 -0.73 20.25 -11.04
CA ARG A 237 -1.24 21.59 -11.37
C ARG A 237 -1.62 21.78 -12.83
N ARG A 238 -0.88 21.15 -13.74
CA ARG A 238 -1.12 21.24 -15.20
C ARG A 238 -2.22 20.30 -15.67
N ALA A 239 -2.54 19.27 -14.90
CA ALA A 239 -3.56 18.30 -15.24
C ALA A 239 -4.94 18.79 -14.79
N THR A 240 -5.97 18.32 -15.49
CA THR A 240 -7.34 18.32 -14.98
C THR A 240 -7.62 16.91 -14.48
N PRO A 241 -8.25 16.74 -13.30
CA PRO A 241 -8.64 15.41 -12.83
C PRO A 241 -9.50 14.68 -13.87
N ALA A 242 -9.38 13.35 -13.89
CA ALA A 242 -10.13 12.50 -14.78
C ALA A 242 -11.65 12.64 -14.59
N ALA A 243 -12.40 12.25 -15.61
CA ALA A 243 -13.85 12.12 -15.50
C ALA A 243 -14.21 11.14 -14.38
N LEU A 244 -15.27 11.47 -13.64
CA LEU A 244 -15.77 10.62 -12.57
C LEU A 244 -16.34 9.31 -13.17
N PRO A 245 -16.28 8.18 -12.43
CA PRO A 245 -16.96 6.96 -12.85
C PRO A 245 -18.47 7.18 -13.01
N ASP A 246 -19.09 6.46 -13.95
CA ASP A 246 -20.52 6.50 -14.27
C ASP A 246 -21.37 5.50 -13.45
N GLU A 247 -20.77 4.88 -12.44
CA GLU A 247 -21.42 3.94 -11.54
C GLU A 247 -22.56 4.60 -10.76
N VAL A 248 -23.78 4.07 -10.91
CA VAL A 248 -24.90 4.42 -10.03
C VAL A 248 -24.82 3.60 -8.75
N PHE A 249 -24.62 4.29 -7.64
CA PHE A 249 -24.53 3.70 -6.31
C PHE A 249 -25.28 4.55 -5.28
N ILE A 250 -26.01 3.90 -4.39
CA ILE A 250 -26.68 4.54 -3.25
C ILE A 250 -25.79 4.29 -2.04
N ASP A 251 -25.21 5.36 -1.49
CA ASP A 251 -24.35 5.21 -0.32
C ASP A 251 -25.16 4.69 0.90
N PRO A 252 -24.71 3.61 1.57
CA PRO A 252 -25.44 3.02 2.69
C PRO A 252 -25.67 3.97 3.88
N ASN A 253 -24.82 4.99 4.04
CA ASN A 253 -24.90 5.97 5.12
C ASN A 253 -25.48 7.32 4.63
N GLY A 254 -25.99 7.38 3.40
CA GLY A 254 -26.63 8.58 2.84
C GLY A 254 -25.66 9.66 2.33
N PHE A 255 -24.37 9.35 2.18
CA PHE A 255 -23.43 10.28 1.56
C PHE A 255 -23.74 10.49 0.07
N HIS A 256 -23.63 11.73 -0.40
CA HIS A 256 -23.89 12.12 -1.79
C HIS A 256 -22.90 13.17 -2.29
N ALA A 257 -22.76 13.23 -3.62
CA ALA A 257 -21.87 14.19 -4.27
C ALA A 257 -22.22 15.64 -3.88
N GLY A 258 -21.19 16.48 -3.73
CA GLY A 258 -21.27 17.87 -3.29
C GLY A 258 -21.16 18.08 -1.77
N GLN A 259 -21.23 17.02 -0.96
CA GLN A 259 -21.10 17.15 0.50
C GLN A 259 -19.66 17.43 0.93
N ARG A 260 -19.50 18.27 1.97
CA ARG A 260 -18.23 18.42 2.67
C ARG A 260 -18.04 17.25 3.62
N VAL A 261 -16.93 16.53 3.45
CA VAL A 261 -16.62 15.33 4.23
C VAL A 261 -15.15 15.32 4.61
N ARG A 262 -14.81 14.44 5.54
CA ARG A 262 -13.45 14.00 5.79
C ARG A 262 -13.33 12.48 5.69
N ILE A 263 -12.24 12.01 5.11
CA ILE A 263 -11.91 10.59 5.02
C ILE A 263 -10.62 10.32 5.79
N ALA A 264 -10.60 9.26 6.60
CA ALA A 264 -9.43 8.85 7.36
C ALA A 264 -9.30 7.32 7.37
N ALA A 265 -8.07 6.82 7.41
CA ALA A 265 -7.85 5.40 7.68
C ALA A 265 -8.38 5.04 9.09
N THR A 266 -8.81 3.78 9.30
CA THR A 266 -9.36 3.34 10.59
C THR A 266 -8.36 2.58 11.47
N ASP A 267 -7.35 1.98 10.86
CA ASP A 267 -6.38 1.09 11.48
C ASP A 267 -5.23 1.84 12.17
N TYR A 268 -4.47 2.62 11.41
CA TYR A 268 -3.37 3.51 11.81
C TYR A 268 -3.21 4.59 10.74
N GLY A 269 -2.41 5.64 10.97
CA GLY A 269 -2.26 6.75 10.04
C GLY A 269 -3.58 7.46 9.77
N VAL A 270 -4.31 7.75 10.85
CA VAL A 270 -5.70 8.22 10.85
C VAL A 270 -5.85 9.71 10.56
N ASP A 271 -4.85 10.31 9.90
CA ASP A 271 -4.86 11.71 9.49
C ASP A 271 -6.04 11.96 8.53
N PRO A 272 -7.00 12.82 8.91
CA PRO A 272 -8.16 13.08 8.07
C PRO A 272 -7.76 13.90 6.84
N VAL A 273 -8.37 13.56 5.72
CA VAL A 273 -8.32 14.34 4.47
C VAL A 273 -9.70 14.93 4.23
N GLU A 274 -9.77 16.25 4.22
CA GLU A 274 -11.01 17.00 4.04
C GLU A 274 -11.19 17.42 2.58
N GLY A 275 -12.43 17.36 2.10
CA GLY A 275 -12.76 17.69 0.71
C GLY A 275 -14.25 17.77 0.45
N GLU A 276 -14.58 18.10 -0.79
CA GLU A 276 -15.92 17.93 -1.33
C GLU A 276 -16.01 16.51 -1.92
N LEU A 277 -16.97 15.71 -1.46
CA LEU A 277 -17.22 14.38 -2.00
C LEU A 277 -17.75 14.52 -3.43
N LEU A 278 -17.04 13.98 -4.41
CA LEU A 278 -17.48 13.99 -5.81
C LEU A 278 -18.14 12.67 -6.22
N PHE A 279 -17.64 11.57 -5.68
CA PHE A 279 -18.09 10.23 -6.04
C PHE A 279 -18.00 9.30 -4.84
N ALA A 280 -18.99 8.43 -4.72
CA ALA A 280 -19.05 7.37 -3.74
C ALA A 280 -19.56 6.10 -4.43
N GLY A 281 -18.65 5.24 -4.87
CA GLY A 281 -18.96 3.98 -5.58
C GLY A 281 -18.85 2.76 -4.68
N ARG A 282 -18.84 1.55 -5.23
CA ARG A 282 -18.66 0.31 -4.44
C ARG A 282 -17.23 0.15 -3.90
N GLU A 283 -16.24 0.53 -4.69
CA GLU A 283 -14.81 0.30 -4.39
C GLU A 283 -14.03 1.57 -4.04
N GLU A 284 -14.59 2.75 -4.34
CA GLU A 284 -13.84 4.01 -4.35
C GLU A 284 -14.68 5.19 -3.84
N LEU A 285 -14.01 6.09 -3.12
CA LEU A 285 -14.50 7.41 -2.71
C LEU A 285 -13.56 8.45 -3.31
N ILE A 286 -14.11 9.50 -3.94
CA ILE A 286 -13.32 10.57 -4.58
C ILE A 286 -13.62 11.89 -3.90
N LEU A 287 -12.58 12.52 -3.36
CA LEU A 287 -12.64 13.86 -2.78
C LEU A 287 -11.98 14.89 -3.69
N ARG A 288 -12.69 15.97 -3.98
CA ARG A 288 -12.08 17.18 -4.53
C ARG A 288 -11.47 18.01 -3.42
N ARG A 289 -10.24 18.45 -3.65
CA ARG A 289 -9.60 19.47 -2.82
C ARG A 289 -8.71 20.37 -3.65
N GLU A 290 -8.41 21.53 -3.10
CA GLU A 290 -7.52 22.51 -3.69
C GLU A 290 -6.40 22.85 -2.71
N ASP A 291 -5.18 22.89 -3.22
CA ASP A 291 -3.97 23.18 -2.46
C ASP A 291 -3.15 24.26 -3.18
N PRO A 292 -2.57 25.25 -2.49
CA PRO A 292 -1.77 26.29 -3.13
C PRO A 292 -0.58 25.74 -3.93
N ARG A 293 -0.02 24.61 -3.51
CA ARG A 293 1.13 23.95 -4.15
C ARG A 293 0.66 22.84 -5.10
N GLY A 294 -0.28 22.00 -4.67
CA GLY A 294 -0.78 20.85 -5.43
C GLY A 294 -1.83 21.17 -6.51
N GLY A 295 -2.43 22.36 -6.48
CA GLY A 295 -3.54 22.72 -7.37
C GLY A 295 -4.85 22.05 -6.98
N LEU A 296 -5.79 21.96 -7.92
CA LEU A 296 -7.04 21.22 -7.77
C LEU A 296 -6.78 19.75 -8.09
N VAL A 297 -7.05 18.87 -7.13
CA VAL A 297 -6.81 17.43 -7.23
C VAL A 297 -8.02 16.63 -6.78
N HIS A 298 -8.15 15.42 -7.34
CA HIS A 298 -9.04 14.39 -6.84
C HIS A 298 -8.21 13.39 -6.02
N VAL A 299 -8.58 13.19 -4.76
CA VAL A 299 -7.96 12.19 -3.89
C VAL A 299 -8.90 11.01 -3.73
N HIS A 300 -8.40 9.84 -4.08
CA HIS A 300 -9.16 8.60 -4.18
C HIS A 300 -8.77 7.68 -3.03
N PHE A 301 -9.79 7.14 -2.36
CA PHE A 301 -9.63 6.20 -1.24
C PHE A 301 -10.48 4.95 -1.47
N PRO A 302 -9.99 3.76 -1.12
CA PRO A 302 -10.87 2.60 -1.05
C PRO A 302 -11.84 2.78 0.13
N ARG A 303 -13.02 2.15 0.05
CA ARG A 303 -13.92 2.10 1.21
C ARG A 303 -13.35 1.27 2.35
N PHE A 304 -12.80 0.11 2.01
CA PHE A 304 -12.32 -0.84 3.02
C PHE A 304 -11.08 -0.27 3.72
N GLY A 305 -11.10 -0.23 5.06
CA GLY A 305 -10.03 0.35 5.88
C GLY A 305 -10.09 1.86 6.07
N PHE A 306 -11.11 2.53 5.53
CA PHE A 306 -11.32 3.97 5.69
C PHE A 306 -12.71 4.28 6.24
N ARG A 307 -12.80 5.36 7.01
CA ARG A 307 -14.06 5.97 7.45
C ARG A 307 -14.30 7.26 6.68
N ILE A 308 -15.57 7.56 6.46
CA ILE A 308 -16.05 8.82 5.93
C ILE A 308 -16.97 9.48 6.97
N GLU A 309 -16.83 10.79 7.17
CA GLU A 309 -17.62 11.57 8.11
C GLU A 309 -18.04 12.89 7.47
N ALA A 310 -19.27 13.33 7.74
CA ALA A 310 -19.72 14.66 7.36
C ALA A 310 -19.02 15.74 8.19
N LEU A 311 -18.77 16.90 7.58
CA LEU A 311 -18.26 18.11 8.22
C LEU A 311 -19.40 19.07 8.59
#